data_AF-A0A8J2S0V2-F1
#
_entry.id   AF-A0A8J2S0V2-F1
#
_cell.length_a   1.000
_cell.length_b   1.000
_cell.length_c   1.000
_cell.angle_alpha   90.00
_cell.angle_beta   90.00
_cell.angle_gamma   90.00
#
_symmetry.space_group_name_H-M   'P 1'
#
loop_
_entity.id
_entity.type
_entity.pdbx_description
1 polymer ?
#
loop_
_entity_poly.entity_id
_entity_poly.type
_entity_poly.pdbx_seq_one_letter_code
_entity_poly.pdbx_strand_id
1 'polypeptide(L)'
;MKSLHQFFLQHDCGLKLTMRSLPELEDDHRIRRLLNDFDKRYTGQDFNSLQNKSSGSAVTPEMLDGMSKQSFPLCMRHLHETLRSTHHLKHGGRIQYGLFIKGVGLSLESSLKFWREEFSKNMDIDKFEKQYAYTIRHNYGKEGKRVNYSPHSCMKIINASVGPGENHGCPFKHFDAAVLRQKMTMNRVPQPAIQEIVDLVTRHHYQIACQRYFEATHNTEVDSGIQHPNQYFIESQKILNGEVKEKIKGAHKVQTIRATLPAKVEKLEANEDEILSESVLAAIDMDDDFN
;
A
#
# COMPACT_ATOMS: atom_id res chain seq x y z
N MET A 1 -10.27 -26.59 -24.66
CA MET A 1 -8.89 -26.07 -24.76
C MET A 1 -8.67 -25.10 -25.93
N LYS A 2 -9.33 -25.24 -27.09
CA LYS A 2 -9.17 -24.30 -28.23
C LYS A 2 -9.60 -22.85 -27.93
N SER A 3 -10.62 -22.62 -27.08
CA SER A 3 -11.11 -21.26 -26.78
C SER A 3 -10.16 -20.39 -25.95
N LEU A 4 -9.40 -20.98 -25.02
CA LEU A 4 -8.47 -20.22 -24.17
C LEU A 4 -7.24 -19.76 -24.96
N HIS A 5 -6.77 -20.60 -25.88
CA HIS A 5 -5.65 -20.26 -26.76
C HIS A 5 -6.04 -19.17 -27.77
N GLN A 6 -7.22 -19.28 -28.38
CA GLN A 6 -7.80 -18.26 -29.25
C GLN A 6 -7.91 -16.91 -28.51
N PHE A 7 -8.39 -16.94 -27.26
CA PHE A 7 -8.50 -15.74 -26.43
C PHE A 7 -7.14 -15.09 -26.16
N PHE A 8 -6.12 -15.87 -25.79
CA PHE A 8 -4.77 -15.33 -25.59
C PHE A 8 -4.20 -14.71 -26.86
N LEU A 9 -4.38 -15.37 -28.02
CA LEU A 9 -3.94 -14.83 -29.31
C LEU A 9 -4.66 -13.52 -29.67
N GLN A 10 -5.97 -13.43 -29.45
CA GLN A 10 -6.75 -12.22 -29.72
C GLN A 10 -6.34 -11.07 -28.78
N HIS A 11 -6.09 -11.36 -27.50
CA HIS A 11 -5.59 -10.38 -26.55
C HIS A 11 -4.19 -9.87 -26.92
N ASP A 12 -3.29 -10.77 -27.35
CA ASP A 12 -1.94 -10.41 -27.79
C ASP A 12 -1.97 -9.55 -29.06
N CYS A 13 -2.87 -9.86 -30.00
CA CYS A 13 -3.10 -9.05 -31.19
C CYS A 13 -3.59 -7.65 -30.82
N GLY A 14 -4.57 -7.55 -29.92
CA GLY A 14 -5.07 -6.27 -29.41
C GLY A 14 -3.99 -5.42 -28.72
N LEU A 15 -3.12 -6.03 -27.92
CA LEU A 15 -1.98 -5.36 -27.28
C LEU A 15 -0.96 -4.84 -28.30
N LYS A 16 -0.67 -5.61 -29.37
CA LYS A 16 0.24 -5.18 -30.43
C LYS A 16 -0.31 -3.99 -31.23
N LEU A 17 -1.61 -4.00 -31.53
CA LEU A 17 -2.28 -2.89 -32.21
C LEU A 17 -2.26 -1.62 -31.35
N THR A 18 -2.61 -1.73 -30.06
CA THR A 18 -2.55 -0.59 -29.14
C THR A 18 -1.13 -0.07 -28.94
N MET A 19 -0.12 -0.94 -28.91
CA MET A 19 1.29 -0.52 -28.83
C MET A 19 1.73 0.25 -30.09
N ARG A 20 1.24 -0.12 -31.29
CA ARG A 20 1.51 0.62 -32.54
C ARG A 20 0.90 2.03 -32.51
N SER A 21 -0.29 2.19 -31.95
CA SER A 21 -0.97 3.49 -31.80
C SER A 21 -0.54 4.30 -30.58
N LEU A 22 0.32 3.74 -29.71
CA LEU A 22 0.74 4.40 -28.46
C LEU A 22 1.45 5.75 -28.68
N PRO A 23 2.33 5.95 -29.69
CA PRO A 23 2.97 7.25 -29.92
C PRO A 23 1.97 8.38 -30.18
N GLU A 24 0.92 8.12 -30.97
CA GLU A 24 -0.14 9.08 -31.26
C GLU A 24 -0.97 9.42 -30.00
N LEU A 25 -1.14 8.44 -29.11
CA LEU A 25 -1.83 8.64 -27.82
C LEU A 25 -0.95 9.36 -26.79
N GLU A 26 0.38 9.25 -26.87
CA GLU A 26 1.32 9.94 -26.00
C GLU A 26 1.47 11.44 -26.29
N ASP A 27 1.08 11.88 -27.50
CA ASP A 27 1.00 13.29 -27.87
C ASP A 27 -0.05 14.03 -27.03
N ASP A 28 -1.14 13.35 -26.63
CA ASP A 28 -2.07 13.90 -25.65
C ASP A 28 -1.45 13.84 -24.25
N HIS A 29 -1.02 15.01 -23.79
CA HIS A 29 -0.44 15.19 -22.47
C HIS A 29 -1.33 14.73 -21.29
N ARG A 30 -2.66 14.65 -21.45
CA ARG A 30 -3.58 14.09 -20.44
C ARG A 30 -3.42 12.57 -20.34
N ILE A 31 -3.38 11.89 -21.49
CA ILE A 31 -3.21 10.43 -21.58
C ILE A 31 -1.81 10.05 -21.11
N ARG A 32 -0.78 10.75 -21.59
CA ARG A 32 0.61 10.57 -21.16
C ARG A 32 0.78 10.68 -19.64
N ARG A 33 0.15 11.66 -18.99
CA ARG A 33 0.19 11.77 -17.51
C ARG A 33 -0.53 10.62 -16.82
N LEU A 34 -1.64 10.16 -17.38
CA LEU A 34 -2.39 9.05 -16.81
C LEU A 34 -1.59 7.75 -16.90
N LEU A 35 -0.97 7.46 -18.05
CA LEU A 35 -0.15 6.27 -18.29
C LEU A 35 1.10 6.24 -17.39
N ASN A 36 1.85 7.36 -17.31
CA ASN A 36 3.10 7.44 -16.53
C ASN A 36 2.92 7.28 -15.00
N ASP A 37 1.71 7.53 -14.51
CA ASP A 37 1.38 7.46 -13.09
C ASP A 37 0.47 6.28 -12.75
N PHE A 38 0.05 5.48 -13.73
CA PHE A 38 -0.97 4.44 -13.52
C PHE A 38 -0.53 3.42 -12.45
N ASP A 39 0.73 2.98 -12.50
CA ASP A 39 1.34 2.04 -11.56
C ASP A 39 1.57 2.64 -10.16
N LYS A 40 1.62 3.96 -10.06
CA LYS A 40 1.85 4.70 -8.80
C LYS A 40 0.56 5.15 -8.14
N ARG A 41 -0.55 5.17 -8.88
CA ARG A 41 -1.85 5.61 -8.38
C ARG A 41 -2.45 4.57 -7.45
N TYR A 42 -2.82 5.04 -6.27
CA TYR A 42 -3.62 4.25 -5.34
C TYR A 42 -5.09 4.39 -5.72
N THR A 43 -5.73 3.29 -6.10
CA THR A 43 -7.15 3.24 -6.51
C THR A 43 -8.10 2.85 -5.38
N GLY A 44 -7.58 2.64 -4.17
CA GLY A 44 -8.38 2.26 -3.01
C GLY A 44 -9.02 3.44 -2.27
N GLN A 45 -9.61 3.14 -1.12
CA GLN A 45 -10.35 4.11 -0.28
C GLN A 45 -9.47 5.24 0.26
N ASP A 46 -9.96 6.49 0.23
CA ASP A 46 -9.29 7.64 0.88
C ASP A 46 -9.53 7.64 2.39
N PHE A 47 -8.45 7.69 3.16
CA PHE A 47 -8.46 7.60 4.63
C PHE A 47 -8.56 8.97 5.32
N ASN A 48 -8.69 10.07 4.58
CA ASN A 48 -8.87 11.40 5.17
C ASN A 48 -10.19 11.57 5.96
N SER A 49 -11.25 10.86 5.57
CA SER A 49 -12.60 11.04 6.12
C SER A 49 -12.94 10.16 7.33
N LEU A 50 -12.01 9.31 7.76
CA LEU A 50 -12.27 8.31 8.81
C LEU A 50 -12.20 8.85 10.24
N GLN A 51 -11.98 10.16 10.43
CA GLN A 51 -12.10 10.81 11.73
C GLN A 51 -13.48 10.57 12.41
N ASN A 52 -14.51 10.17 11.66
CA ASN A 52 -15.90 10.15 12.13
C ASN A 52 -16.61 8.78 12.07
N LYS A 53 -15.96 7.67 11.67
CA LYS A 53 -16.67 6.39 11.43
C LYS A 53 -16.12 5.16 12.15
N SER A 54 -14.97 5.24 12.80
CA SER A 54 -14.46 4.13 13.62
C SER A 54 -15.10 4.20 15.01
N SER A 55 -16.12 3.37 15.21
CA SER A 55 -16.70 2.89 16.47
C SER A 55 -16.36 3.68 17.76
N GLY A 56 -17.18 4.67 18.09
CA GLY A 56 -17.61 4.98 19.45
C GLY A 56 -16.69 5.72 20.43
N SER A 57 -15.36 5.79 20.23
CA SER A 57 -14.49 6.51 21.17
C SER A 57 -13.30 7.19 20.49
N ALA A 58 -13.00 8.42 20.91
CA ALA A 58 -11.87 9.18 20.40
C ALA A 58 -10.56 8.48 20.78
N VAL A 59 -9.71 8.16 19.80
CA VAL A 59 -8.39 7.56 20.05
C VAL A 59 -7.54 8.54 20.84
N THR A 60 -7.04 8.12 22.00
CA THR A 60 -6.16 8.95 22.84
C THR A 60 -4.68 8.59 22.65
N PRO A 61 -3.73 9.49 22.97
CA PRO A 61 -2.30 9.22 22.87
C PRO A 61 -1.84 7.99 23.66
N GLU A 62 -2.48 7.73 24.79
CA GLU A 62 -2.12 6.64 25.71
C GLU A 62 -2.50 5.27 25.13
N MET A 63 -3.50 5.21 24.23
CA MET A 63 -3.90 3.98 23.55
C MET A 63 -2.91 3.54 22.45
N LEU A 64 -2.09 4.47 21.94
CA LEU A 64 -1.22 4.21 20.78
C LEU A 64 -0.18 3.13 21.05
N ASP A 65 0.35 3.02 22.28
CA ASP A 65 1.36 2.02 22.63
C ASP A 65 0.79 0.60 22.57
N GLY A 66 -0.47 0.42 22.98
CA GLY A 66 -1.20 -0.84 22.88
C GLY A 66 -1.53 -1.17 21.42
N MET A 67 -2.12 -0.20 20.72
CA MET A 67 -2.47 -0.33 19.29
C MET A 67 -1.26 -0.63 18.42
N SER A 68 -0.08 -0.09 18.75
CA SER A 68 1.15 -0.35 18.00
C SER A 68 1.57 -1.81 18.03
N LYS A 69 1.29 -2.54 19.12
CA LYS A 69 1.67 -3.94 19.26
C LYS A 69 0.67 -4.88 18.58
N GLN A 70 -0.60 -4.50 18.57
CA GLN A 70 -1.70 -5.34 18.12
C GLN A 70 -2.13 -5.05 16.67
N SER A 71 -2.24 -3.77 16.29
CA SER A 71 -2.95 -3.37 15.06
C SER A 71 -2.12 -2.59 14.06
N PHE A 72 -0.90 -2.18 14.40
CA PHE A 72 -0.07 -1.45 13.43
C PHE A 72 0.62 -2.41 12.46
N PRO A 73 0.65 -2.08 11.15
CA PRO A 73 1.53 -2.77 10.23
C PRO A 73 2.99 -2.53 10.61
N LEU A 74 3.89 -3.41 10.17
CA LEU A 74 5.30 -3.39 10.58
C LEU A 74 5.98 -2.02 10.32
N CYS A 75 5.62 -1.30 9.26
CA CYS A 75 6.14 0.03 8.96
C CYS A 75 5.80 1.06 10.06
N MET A 76 4.55 1.09 10.51
CA MET A 76 4.09 2.06 11.52
C MET A 76 4.51 1.64 12.92
N ARG A 77 4.54 0.33 13.20
CA ARG A 77 5.09 -0.21 14.44
C ARG A 77 6.57 0.14 14.61
N HIS A 78 7.38 -0.02 13.55
CA HIS A 78 8.79 0.37 13.59
C HIS A 78 8.97 1.87 13.87
N LEU A 79 8.19 2.73 13.20
CA LEU A 79 8.23 4.18 13.45
C LEU A 79 7.84 4.53 14.88
N HIS A 80 6.81 3.88 15.43
CA HIS A 80 6.39 4.07 16.80
C HIS A 80 7.46 3.62 17.81
N GLU A 81 8.03 2.42 17.63
CA GLU A 81 9.13 1.91 18.47
C GLU A 81 10.37 2.83 18.42
N THR A 82 10.69 3.35 17.23
CA THR A 82 11.80 4.29 17.03
C THR A 82 11.54 5.62 17.74
N LEU A 83 10.32 6.15 17.61
CA LEU A 83 9.92 7.37 18.28
C LEU A 83 10.02 7.22 19.80
N ARG A 84 9.54 6.12 20.36
CA ARG A 84 9.59 5.86 21.81
C ARG A 84 11.00 5.62 22.35
N SER A 85 11.93 5.14 21.52
CA SER A 85 13.31 4.85 21.93
C SER A 85 14.27 6.02 21.74
N THR A 86 14.10 6.81 20.69
CA THR A 86 15.00 7.93 20.34
C THR A 86 14.41 9.29 20.72
N HIS A 87 13.13 9.32 21.10
CA HIS A 87 12.36 10.54 21.41
C HIS A 87 12.35 11.54 20.24
N HIS A 88 12.57 11.07 19.02
CA HIS A 88 12.59 11.89 17.81
C HIS A 88 12.29 11.08 16.55
N LEU A 89 11.83 11.75 15.50
CA LEU A 89 11.77 11.18 14.15
C LEU A 89 12.25 12.21 13.13
N LYS A 90 12.99 11.76 12.11
CA LYS A 90 13.35 12.56 10.94
C LYS A 90 12.12 12.92 10.10
N HIS A 91 12.30 13.85 9.16
CA HIS A 91 11.18 14.45 8.40
C HIS A 91 10.27 13.40 7.76
N GLY A 92 10.81 12.46 6.99
CA GLY A 92 9.98 11.42 6.34
C GLY A 92 9.22 10.55 7.34
N GLY A 93 9.84 10.19 8.47
CA GLY A 93 9.19 9.45 9.57
C GLY A 93 8.04 10.24 10.21
N ARG A 94 8.23 11.54 10.46
CA ARG A 94 7.18 12.40 11.01
C ARG A 94 5.98 12.52 10.09
N ILE A 95 6.20 12.63 8.77
CA ILE A 95 5.12 12.72 7.80
C ILE A 95 4.39 11.38 7.67
N GLN A 96 5.13 10.28 7.45
CA GLN A 96 4.52 8.95 7.30
C GLN A 96 3.72 8.54 8.55
N TYR A 97 4.32 8.66 9.73
CA TYR A 97 3.67 8.28 10.98
C TYR A 97 2.57 9.26 11.40
N GLY A 98 2.84 10.57 11.28
CA GLY A 98 1.89 11.62 11.65
C GLY A 98 0.60 11.58 10.85
N LEU A 99 0.68 11.33 9.54
CA LEU A 99 -0.52 11.17 8.71
C LEU A 99 -1.22 9.83 8.98
N PHE A 100 -0.48 8.77 9.30
CA PHE A 100 -1.07 7.49 9.69
C PHE A 100 -1.91 7.60 10.96
N ILE A 101 -1.37 8.18 12.05
CA ILE A 101 -2.11 8.33 13.33
C ILE A 101 -3.30 9.30 13.21
N LYS A 102 -3.21 10.30 12.32
CA LYS A 102 -4.36 11.11 11.92
C LYS A 102 -5.45 10.26 11.28
N GLY A 103 -5.09 9.37 10.35
CA GLY A 103 -6.03 8.45 9.71
C GLY A 103 -6.56 7.34 10.63
N VAL A 104 -5.85 7.03 11.72
CA VAL A 104 -6.34 6.16 12.81
C VAL A 104 -7.46 6.84 13.61
N GLY A 105 -7.49 8.18 13.63
CA GLY A 105 -8.51 8.97 14.34
C GLY A 105 -7.97 9.85 15.45
N LEU A 106 -6.64 9.99 15.59
CA LEU A 106 -6.06 10.88 16.61
C LEU A 106 -6.38 12.34 16.26
N SER A 107 -7.05 13.04 17.18
CA SER A 107 -7.41 14.45 17.01
C SER A 107 -6.17 15.35 16.89
N LEU A 108 -6.32 16.57 16.36
CA LEU A 108 -5.21 17.52 16.27
C LEU A 108 -4.64 17.86 17.66
N GLU A 109 -5.50 18.10 18.64
CA GLU A 109 -5.10 18.44 20.01
C GLU A 109 -4.32 17.29 20.65
N SER A 110 -4.85 16.07 20.54
CA SER A 110 -4.19 14.86 21.02
C SER A 110 -2.87 14.58 20.30
N SER A 111 -2.80 14.87 18.99
CA SER A 111 -1.58 14.74 18.19
C SER A 111 -0.50 15.73 18.64
N LEU A 112 -0.85 17.00 18.84
CA LEU A 112 0.07 18.00 19.38
C LEU A 112 0.58 17.61 20.77
N LYS A 113 -0.32 17.15 21.66
CA LYS A 113 0.06 16.63 22.98
C LYS A 113 1.04 15.46 22.86
N PHE A 114 0.71 14.46 22.05
CA PHE A 114 1.53 13.28 21.82
C PHE A 114 2.95 13.63 21.34
N TRP A 115 3.06 14.44 20.28
CA TRP A 115 4.37 14.82 19.74
C TRP A 115 5.16 15.71 20.70
N ARG A 116 4.48 16.62 21.41
CA ARG A 116 5.11 17.52 22.39
C ARG A 116 5.70 16.74 23.57
N GLU A 117 4.93 15.83 24.15
CA GLU A 117 5.36 14.99 25.28
C GLU A 117 6.51 14.07 24.92
N GLU A 118 6.54 13.55 23.69
CA GLU A 118 7.61 12.65 23.29
C GLU A 118 8.88 13.41 22.91
N PHE A 119 8.76 14.52 22.17
CA PHE A 119 9.93 15.30 21.77
C PHE A 119 10.54 16.07 22.94
N SER A 120 9.75 16.49 23.93
CA SER A 120 10.25 17.22 25.10
C SER A 120 11.29 16.43 25.92
N LYS A 121 11.34 15.10 25.77
CA LYS A 121 12.36 14.24 26.39
C LYS A 121 13.76 14.44 25.80
N ASN A 122 13.87 15.00 24.60
CA ASN A 122 15.15 15.19 23.89
C ASN A 122 15.33 16.65 23.39
N MET A 123 14.31 17.50 23.50
CA MET A 123 14.43 18.91 23.14
C MET A 123 13.55 19.79 24.03
N ASP A 124 13.86 21.08 24.05
CA ASP A 124 13.04 22.05 24.78
C ASP A 124 11.66 22.27 24.12
N ILE A 125 10.67 22.60 24.94
CA ILE A 125 9.28 22.83 24.52
C ILE A 125 9.19 24.01 23.54
N ASP A 126 9.97 25.07 23.75
CA ASP A 126 9.95 26.23 22.86
C ASP A 126 10.49 25.88 21.47
N LYS A 127 11.49 24.99 21.42
CA LYS A 127 12.01 24.45 20.16
C LYS A 127 10.96 23.60 19.46
N PHE A 128 10.19 22.80 20.21
CA PHE A 128 9.08 22.03 19.66
C PHE A 128 8.03 22.93 19.00
N GLU A 129 7.53 23.94 19.71
CA GLU A 129 6.48 24.83 19.22
C GLU A 129 6.91 25.59 17.96
N LYS A 130 8.16 26.08 17.92
CA LYS A 130 8.70 26.83 16.77
C LYS A 130 8.93 25.95 15.54
N GLN A 131 9.43 24.73 15.72
CA GLN A 131 9.91 23.91 14.59
C GLN A 131 8.91 22.84 14.11
N TYR A 132 8.04 22.34 14.98
CA TYR A 132 7.24 21.14 14.69
C TYR A 132 5.74 21.36 14.76
N ALA A 133 5.25 22.18 15.70
CA ALA A 133 3.80 22.38 15.89
C ALA A 133 3.12 22.90 14.61
N TYR A 134 3.75 23.82 13.89
CA TYR A 134 3.26 24.30 12.59
C TYR A 134 3.05 23.17 11.57
N THR A 135 4.05 22.28 11.43
CA THR A 135 3.97 21.16 10.48
C THR A 135 2.85 20.19 10.85
N ILE A 136 2.63 19.96 12.14
CA ILE A 136 1.54 19.10 12.63
C ILE A 136 0.19 19.73 12.30
N ARG A 137 -0.02 21.02 12.59
CA ARG A 137 -1.28 21.72 12.23
C ARG A 137 -1.54 21.73 10.72
N HIS A 138 -0.48 21.88 9.93
CA HIS A 138 -0.54 21.81 8.47
C HIS A 138 -0.98 20.43 7.96
N ASN A 139 -0.49 19.34 8.55
CA ASN A 139 -0.92 17.97 8.19
C ASN A 139 -2.43 17.74 8.41
N TYR A 140 -3.04 18.47 9.35
CA TYR A 140 -4.48 18.43 9.64
C TYR A 140 -5.28 19.48 8.84
N GLY A 141 -4.65 20.20 7.91
CA GLY A 141 -5.32 21.21 7.08
C GLY A 141 -5.74 22.47 7.84
N LYS A 142 -5.19 22.73 9.04
CA LYS A 142 -5.49 23.93 9.83
C LYS A 142 -4.57 25.12 9.53
N GLU A 143 -3.59 24.95 8.65
CA GLU A 143 -2.61 25.97 8.27
C GLU A 143 -2.46 26.09 6.75
N GLY A 144 -1.95 27.23 6.26
CA GLY A 144 -1.58 27.44 4.85
C GLY A 144 -2.78 27.32 3.89
N LYS A 145 -2.61 26.56 2.80
CA LYS A 145 -3.67 26.30 1.79
C LYS A 145 -4.84 25.45 2.33
N ARG A 146 -4.82 25.08 3.62
CA ARG A 146 -5.83 24.23 4.28
C ARG A 146 -6.06 22.89 3.57
N VAL A 147 -4.99 22.33 3.00
CA VAL A 147 -5.03 21.03 2.33
C VAL A 147 -5.05 19.93 3.39
N ASN A 148 -6.10 19.13 3.40
CA ASN A 148 -6.20 17.96 4.26
C ASN A 148 -5.35 16.82 3.68
N TYR A 149 -4.10 16.67 4.13
CA TYR A 149 -3.20 15.66 3.56
C TYR A 149 -3.64 14.23 3.86
N SER A 150 -3.86 13.42 2.82
CA SER A 150 -4.21 12.01 2.97
C SER A 150 -3.04 11.21 3.57
N PRO A 151 -3.35 10.24 4.45
CA PRO A 151 -2.40 9.18 4.81
C PRO A 151 -1.74 8.53 3.59
N HIS A 152 -0.50 8.07 3.75
CA HIS A 152 0.25 7.50 2.64
C HIS A 152 -0.15 6.05 2.36
N SER A 153 -0.43 5.74 1.10
CA SER A 153 -0.65 4.37 0.62
C SER A 153 0.62 3.52 0.70
N CYS A 154 0.47 2.19 0.68
CA CYS A 154 1.61 1.29 0.65
C CYS A 154 2.51 1.59 -0.55
N MET A 155 1.94 1.84 -1.73
CA MET A 155 2.72 2.19 -2.92
C MET A 155 3.56 3.46 -2.74
N LYS A 156 2.98 4.50 -2.12
CA LYS A 156 3.72 5.73 -1.83
C LYS A 156 4.86 5.49 -0.83
N ILE A 157 4.63 4.67 0.19
CA ILE A 157 5.65 4.32 1.20
C ILE A 157 6.74 3.43 0.61
N ILE A 158 6.39 2.47 -0.23
CA ILE A 158 7.31 1.57 -0.94
C ILE A 158 8.19 2.38 -1.90
N ASN A 159 7.63 3.35 -2.62
CA ASN A 159 8.36 4.15 -3.60
C ASN A 159 9.07 5.37 -3.00
N ALA A 160 8.95 5.62 -1.69
CA ALA A 160 9.67 6.70 -1.03
C ALA A 160 11.19 6.46 -1.04
N SER A 161 11.97 7.53 -1.21
CA SER A 161 13.41 7.49 -0.97
C SER A 161 13.69 7.46 0.52
N VAL A 162 14.45 6.47 0.98
CA VAL A 162 14.88 6.33 2.37
C VAL A 162 16.40 6.44 2.42
N GLY A 163 16.90 7.50 3.02
CA GLY A 163 18.32 7.78 3.17
C GLY A 163 18.94 7.16 4.42
N PRO A 164 20.27 7.25 4.58
CA PRO A 164 20.97 6.72 5.75
C PRO A 164 20.44 7.28 7.08
N GLY A 165 20.12 6.37 8.01
CA GLY A 165 19.58 6.71 9.32
C GLY A 165 18.16 7.30 9.29
N GLU A 166 17.44 7.18 8.19
CA GLU A 166 15.99 7.42 8.14
C GLU A 166 15.24 6.12 8.45
N ASN A 167 14.15 6.23 9.21
CA ASN A 167 13.40 5.07 9.72
C ASN A 167 12.01 4.93 9.06
N HIS A 168 11.73 5.73 8.03
CA HIS A 168 10.48 5.64 7.26
C HIS A 168 10.61 4.66 6.08
N GLY A 169 9.51 4.47 5.36
CA GLY A 169 9.41 3.50 4.27
C GLY A 169 8.76 2.19 4.69
N CYS A 170 8.82 1.23 3.76
CA CYS A 170 8.30 -0.12 3.94
C CYS A 170 9.43 -1.06 4.45
N PRO A 171 9.32 -1.66 5.65
CA PRO A 171 10.30 -2.61 6.16
C PRO A 171 10.56 -3.80 5.21
N PHE A 172 9.51 -4.27 4.54
CA PHE A 172 9.63 -5.37 3.56
C PHE A 172 10.47 -5.00 2.33
N LYS A 173 10.72 -3.72 2.06
CA LYS A 173 11.58 -3.25 0.96
C LYS A 173 12.96 -2.81 1.44
N HIS A 174 13.03 -2.08 2.55
CA HIS A 174 14.26 -1.38 2.95
C HIS A 174 15.07 -2.11 4.02
N PHE A 175 14.48 -3.06 4.75
CA PHE A 175 15.27 -3.87 5.69
C PHE A 175 15.93 -5.03 4.96
N ASP A 176 17.10 -5.41 5.45
CA ASP A 176 17.73 -6.65 5.07
C ASP A 176 16.97 -7.86 5.66
N ALA A 177 17.18 -9.03 5.05
CA ALA A 177 16.46 -10.23 5.44
C ALA A 177 16.75 -10.63 6.90
N ALA A 178 17.95 -10.35 7.43
CA ALA A 178 18.31 -10.70 8.80
C ALA A 178 17.54 -9.85 9.83
N VAL A 179 17.55 -8.51 9.69
CA VAL A 179 16.78 -7.62 10.58
C VAL A 179 15.28 -7.88 10.44
N LEU A 180 14.79 -8.15 9.23
CA LEU A 180 13.39 -8.46 9.01
C LEU A 180 12.97 -9.74 9.75
N ARG A 181 13.77 -10.81 9.67
CA ARG A 181 13.53 -12.06 10.42
C ARG A 181 13.56 -11.84 11.93
N GLN A 182 14.52 -11.06 12.43
CA GLN A 182 14.62 -10.73 13.85
C GLN A 182 13.37 -9.98 14.33
N LYS A 183 12.95 -8.93 13.60
CA LYS A 183 11.75 -8.15 13.93
C LYS A 183 10.47 -9.02 13.91
N MET A 184 10.30 -9.89 12.91
CA MET A 184 9.14 -10.79 12.87
C MET A 184 9.15 -11.81 14.02
N THR A 185 10.33 -12.31 14.40
CA THR A 185 10.47 -13.22 15.55
C THR A 185 10.10 -12.53 16.86
N MET A 186 10.55 -11.29 17.07
CA MET A 186 10.16 -10.47 18.23
C MET A 186 8.64 -10.23 18.29
N ASN A 187 7.99 -10.16 17.13
CA ASN A 187 6.55 -10.00 17.01
C ASN A 187 5.77 -11.32 17.09
N ARG A 188 6.44 -12.43 17.45
CA ARG A 188 5.87 -13.77 17.63
C ARG A 188 5.23 -14.36 16.37
N VAL A 189 5.76 -13.99 15.20
CA VAL A 189 5.35 -14.60 13.93
C VAL A 189 5.91 -16.04 13.86
N PRO A 190 5.11 -17.05 13.48
CA PRO A 190 5.59 -18.42 13.33
C PRO A 190 6.70 -18.55 12.28
N GLN A 191 7.73 -19.36 12.55
CA GLN A 191 8.88 -19.55 11.66
C GLN A 191 8.51 -19.94 10.20
N PRO A 192 7.52 -20.82 9.94
CA PRO A 192 7.10 -21.13 8.57
C PRO A 192 6.60 -19.89 7.82
N ALA A 193 5.81 -19.03 8.48
CA ALA A 193 5.30 -17.80 7.89
C ALA A 193 6.43 -16.78 7.65
N ILE A 194 7.42 -16.71 8.54
CA ILE A 194 8.62 -15.86 8.33
C ILE A 194 9.34 -16.25 7.04
N GLN A 195 9.52 -17.54 6.78
CA GLN A 195 10.17 -18.01 5.55
C GLN A 195 9.38 -17.61 4.31
N GLU A 196 8.06 -17.84 4.31
CA GLU A 196 7.18 -17.44 3.20
C GLU A 196 7.21 -15.93 2.94
N ILE A 197 7.20 -15.12 4.00
CA ILE A 197 7.28 -13.66 3.89
C ILE A 197 8.61 -13.24 3.27
N VAL A 198 9.73 -13.83 3.69
CA VAL A 198 11.05 -13.51 3.11
C VAL A 198 11.12 -13.92 1.65
N ASP A 199 10.54 -15.07 1.27
CA ASP A 199 10.47 -15.51 -0.12
C ASP A 199 9.59 -14.57 -0.99
N LEU A 200 8.55 -13.98 -0.43
CA LEU A 200 7.75 -12.94 -1.12
C LEU A 200 8.54 -11.63 -1.28
N VAL A 201 9.33 -11.26 -0.27
CA VAL A 201 10.21 -10.07 -0.31
C VAL A 201 11.27 -10.21 -1.39
N THR A 202 11.91 -11.38 -1.54
CA THR A 202 12.90 -11.61 -2.60
C THR A 202 12.30 -11.54 -4.00
N ARG A 203 11.01 -11.83 -4.14
CA ARG A 203 10.24 -11.64 -5.39
C ARG A 203 9.66 -10.23 -5.56
N HIS A 204 10.01 -9.30 -4.67
CA HIS A 204 9.51 -7.93 -4.64
C HIS A 204 7.99 -7.77 -4.43
N HIS A 205 7.34 -8.79 -3.85
CA HIS A 205 5.91 -8.76 -3.53
C HIS A 205 5.65 -8.19 -2.12
N TYR A 206 6.04 -6.93 -1.89
CA TYR A 206 6.05 -6.32 -0.55
C TYR A 206 4.66 -6.18 0.11
N GLN A 207 3.63 -5.88 -0.66
CA GLN A 207 2.25 -5.77 -0.14
C GLN A 207 1.71 -7.15 0.27
N ILE A 208 1.99 -8.19 -0.54
CA ILE A 208 1.61 -9.57 -0.22
C ILE A 208 2.38 -10.07 1.01
N ALA A 209 3.66 -9.71 1.13
CA ALA A 209 4.45 -9.97 2.34
C ALA A 209 3.82 -9.33 3.59
N CYS A 210 3.34 -8.08 3.46
CA CYS A 210 2.61 -7.40 4.54
C CYS A 210 1.26 -8.08 4.87
N GLN A 211 0.56 -8.60 3.87
CA GLN A 211 -0.66 -9.38 4.07
C GLN A 211 -0.36 -10.71 4.79
N ARG A 212 0.65 -11.46 4.36
CA ARG A 212 1.07 -12.69 5.06
C ARG A 212 1.48 -12.42 6.51
N TYR A 213 2.12 -11.28 6.76
CA TYR A 213 2.41 -10.83 8.12
C TYR A 213 1.12 -10.54 8.93
N PHE A 214 0.11 -9.92 8.32
CA PHE A 214 -1.20 -9.71 8.95
C PHE A 214 -1.84 -11.06 9.34
N GLU A 215 -1.92 -11.99 8.38
CA GLU A 215 -2.55 -13.31 8.56
C GLU A 215 -1.85 -14.12 9.66
N ALA A 216 -0.51 -14.02 9.72
CA ALA A 216 0.27 -14.72 10.72
C ALA A 216 0.15 -14.12 12.13
N THR A 217 -0.15 -12.82 12.25
CA THR A 217 -0.30 -12.13 13.54
C THR A 217 -1.74 -12.16 14.08
N HIS A 218 -2.74 -12.24 13.20
CA HIS A 218 -4.16 -12.26 13.56
C HIS A 218 -4.80 -13.64 13.43
N ASN A 219 -4.04 -14.64 12.98
CA ASN A 219 -4.50 -16.01 12.74
C ASN A 219 -5.77 -16.10 11.87
N THR A 220 -5.94 -15.15 10.95
CA THR A 220 -7.14 -15.01 10.11
C THR A 220 -6.71 -14.74 8.67
N GLU A 221 -7.43 -15.29 7.70
CA GLU A 221 -7.18 -15.02 6.27
C GLU A 221 -7.84 -13.71 5.83
N VAL A 222 -7.19 -13.00 4.92
CA VAL A 222 -7.72 -11.74 4.38
C VAL A 222 -8.17 -11.95 2.94
N ASP A 223 -9.48 -11.79 2.68
CA ASP A 223 -10.06 -11.97 1.35
C ASP A 223 -9.65 -10.85 0.37
N SER A 224 -9.40 -9.64 0.88
CA SER A 224 -9.03 -8.47 0.08
C SER A 224 -7.59 -8.03 0.35
N GLY A 225 -6.79 -7.85 -0.70
CA GLY A 225 -5.38 -7.47 -0.56
C GLY A 225 -5.19 -6.16 0.23
N ILE A 226 -4.17 -6.12 1.08
CA ILE A 226 -3.85 -4.93 1.88
C ILE A 226 -3.03 -3.94 1.05
N GLN A 227 -3.59 -2.77 0.77
CA GLN A 227 -2.97 -1.74 -0.07
C GLN A 227 -2.64 -0.45 0.66
N HIS A 228 -3.08 -0.31 1.92
CA HIS A 228 -2.89 0.90 2.72
C HIS A 228 -2.62 0.59 4.21
N PRO A 229 -1.71 1.29 4.90
CA PRO A 229 -1.48 1.08 6.34
C PRO A 229 -2.72 1.29 7.21
N ASN A 230 -3.51 2.34 6.96
CA ASN A 230 -4.79 2.54 7.66
C ASN A 230 -5.83 1.45 7.36
N GLN A 231 -5.84 0.84 6.17
CA GLN A 231 -6.66 -0.35 5.88
C GLN A 231 -6.25 -1.50 6.80
N TYR A 232 -4.95 -1.81 6.88
CA TYR A 232 -4.41 -2.82 7.80
C TYR A 232 -4.90 -2.58 9.23
N PHE A 233 -4.81 -1.34 9.71
CA PHE A 233 -5.24 -0.98 11.06
C PHE A 233 -6.74 -1.23 11.29
N ILE A 234 -7.59 -0.81 10.35
CA ILE A 234 -9.05 -0.98 10.46
C ILE A 234 -9.42 -2.46 10.45
N GLU A 235 -8.87 -3.24 9.52
CA GLU A 235 -9.13 -4.68 9.46
C GLU A 235 -8.66 -5.40 10.73
N SER A 236 -7.51 -4.99 11.29
CA SER A 236 -7.05 -5.51 12.58
C SER A 236 -8.04 -5.18 13.72
N GLN A 237 -8.50 -3.92 13.80
CA GLN A 237 -9.44 -3.50 14.84
C GLN A 237 -10.79 -4.21 14.71
N LYS A 238 -11.28 -4.46 13.50
CA LYS A 238 -12.51 -5.25 13.27
C LYS A 238 -12.37 -6.67 13.82
N ILE A 239 -11.22 -7.31 13.63
CA ILE A 239 -10.95 -8.65 14.19
C ILE A 239 -10.92 -8.60 15.72
N LEU A 240 -10.20 -7.64 16.30
CA LEU A 240 -10.08 -7.52 17.77
C LEU A 240 -11.41 -7.17 18.46
N ASN A 241 -12.27 -6.42 17.80
CA ASN A 241 -13.61 -6.05 18.31
C ASN A 241 -14.66 -7.16 18.05
N GLY A 242 -14.29 -8.27 17.42
CA GLY A 242 -15.19 -9.40 17.16
C GLY A 242 -16.18 -9.17 16.02
N GLU A 243 -15.96 -8.17 15.17
CA GLU A 243 -16.84 -7.84 14.03
C GLU A 243 -16.64 -8.81 12.84
N VAL A 244 -15.57 -9.62 12.85
CA VAL A 244 -15.26 -10.63 11.83
C VAL A 244 -15.25 -12.02 12.46
N LYS A 245 -16.08 -12.93 11.95
CA LYS A 245 -16.05 -14.36 12.33
C LYS A 245 -14.80 -15.00 11.73
N GLU A 246 -13.97 -15.63 12.57
CA GLU A 246 -12.75 -16.34 12.15
C GLU A 246 -13.06 -17.33 11.00
N LYS A 247 -12.49 -17.09 9.82
CA LYS A 247 -12.36 -18.13 8.80
C LYS A 247 -11.07 -18.90 9.11
N ILE A 248 -11.23 -20.11 9.64
CA ILE A 248 -10.11 -21.01 9.92
C ILE A 248 -9.40 -21.35 8.60
N LYS A 249 -8.06 -21.29 8.60
CA LYS A 249 -7.21 -21.49 7.43
C LYS A 249 -7.61 -22.72 6.60
N GLY A 250 -8.01 -22.48 5.35
CA GLY A 250 -8.02 -23.48 4.29
C GLY A 250 -6.74 -23.31 3.49
N ALA A 251 -5.93 -24.35 3.36
CA ALA A 251 -4.60 -24.26 2.73
C ALA A 251 -4.66 -23.91 1.23
N HIS A 252 -4.87 -22.64 0.88
CA HIS A 252 -4.71 -22.13 -0.48
C HIS A 252 -3.38 -21.40 -0.60
N LYS A 253 -2.37 -22.15 -1.05
CA LYS A 253 -1.05 -21.62 -1.36
C LYS A 253 -1.14 -20.88 -2.69
N VAL A 254 -1.32 -19.55 -2.64
CA VAL A 254 -1.26 -18.70 -3.84
C VAL A 254 0.17 -18.78 -4.39
N GLN A 255 0.36 -19.51 -5.49
CA GLN A 255 1.61 -19.57 -6.21
C GLN A 255 1.70 -18.34 -7.12
N THR A 256 2.54 -17.37 -6.77
CA THR A 256 2.86 -16.24 -7.65
C THR A 256 4.18 -16.50 -8.37
N ILE A 257 4.14 -16.45 -9.71
CA ILE A 257 5.32 -16.45 -10.58
C ILE A 257 5.56 -15.01 -11.00
N ARG A 258 6.81 -14.56 -11.03
CA ARG A 258 7.16 -13.24 -11.59
C ARG A 258 6.81 -13.26 -13.07
N ALA A 259 6.01 -12.29 -13.53
CA ALA A 259 5.80 -12.07 -14.95
C ALA A 259 7.14 -11.67 -15.59
N THR A 260 7.74 -12.58 -16.36
CA THR A 260 8.87 -12.28 -17.24
C THR A 260 8.31 -11.86 -18.60
N LEU A 261 8.56 -10.61 -18.98
CA LEU A 261 8.41 -10.18 -20.37
C LEU A 261 9.35 -11.04 -21.23
N PRO A 262 8.88 -11.70 -22.31
CA PRO A 262 9.76 -12.44 -23.18
C PRO A 262 10.76 -11.48 -23.84
N ALA A 263 12.06 -11.73 -23.60
CA ALA A 263 13.13 -11.10 -24.34
C ALA A 263 13.23 -11.79 -25.71
N LYS A 264 13.19 -11.00 -26.78
CA LYS A 264 13.02 -11.35 -28.21
C LYS A 264 11.57 -11.57 -28.66
N VAL A 265 11.03 -10.53 -29.28
CA VAL A 265 10.08 -10.69 -30.39
C VAL A 265 10.89 -11.21 -31.58
N GLU A 266 10.87 -12.52 -31.83
CA GLU A 266 11.17 -13.01 -33.17
C GLU A 266 10.08 -12.48 -34.10
N LYS A 267 10.50 -11.80 -35.18
CA LYS A 267 9.60 -11.40 -36.26
C LYS A 267 8.99 -12.67 -36.86
N LEU A 268 7.77 -13.00 -36.45
CA LEU A 268 6.91 -13.90 -37.20
C LEU A 268 6.25 -13.06 -38.30
N GLU A 269 6.81 -13.16 -39.51
CA GLU A 269 6.11 -12.75 -40.73
C GLU A 269 4.96 -13.73 -40.95
N ALA A 270 3.79 -13.40 -40.42
CA ALA A 270 2.53 -13.99 -40.83
C ALA A 270 1.74 -12.91 -41.56
N ASN A 271 1.31 -13.21 -42.80
CA ASN A 271 0.57 -12.29 -43.67
C ASN A 271 -0.62 -11.68 -42.93
N GLU A 272 -0.54 -10.38 -42.66
CA GLU A 272 -1.48 -9.60 -41.86
C GLU A 272 -2.86 -9.45 -42.55
N ASP A 273 -2.95 -9.67 -43.87
CA ASP A 273 -4.16 -9.41 -44.66
C ASP A 273 -5.25 -10.48 -44.51
N GLU A 274 -4.91 -11.72 -44.15
CA GLU A 274 -5.89 -12.81 -44.07
C GLU A 274 -6.73 -12.72 -42.77
N ILE A 275 -6.11 -12.31 -41.65
CA ILE A 275 -6.74 -12.21 -40.32
C ILE A 275 -7.67 -10.99 -40.20
N LEU A 276 -7.37 -9.91 -40.94
CA LEU A 276 -8.21 -8.71 -41.01
C LEU A 276 -9.54 -8.97 -41.70
N SER A 277 -9.57 -9.82 -42.74
CA SER A 277 -10.82 -10.13 -43.46
C SER A 277 -11.83 -10.91 -42.62
N GLU A 278 -11.37 -11.88 -41.83
CA GLU A 278 -12.26 -12.77 -41.06
C GLU A 278 -12.84 -12.09 -39.81
N SER A 279 -12.10 -11.15 -39.22
CA SER A 279 -12.53 -10.40 -38.02
C SER A 279 -13.45 -9.22 -38.33
N VAL A 280 -13.32 -8.57 -39.49
CA VAL A 280 -14.20 -7.47 -39.91
C VAL A 280 -15.57 -8.01 -40.36
N LEU A 281 -15.62 -9.18 -40.99
CA LEU A 281 -16.88 -9.84 -41.36
C LEU A 281 -17.70 -10.28 -40.12
N ALA A 282 -17.04 -10.76 -39.06
CA ALA A 282 -17.73 -11.19 -37.84
C ALA A 282 -18.31 -10.03 -36.98
N ALA A 283 -17.86 -8.79 -37.19
CA ALA A 283 -18.33 -7.62 -36.44
C ALA A 283 -19.51 -6.89 -37.11
N ILE A 284 -19.81 -7.20 -38.38
CA ILE A 284 -20.89 -6.54 -39.15
C ILE A 284 -22.23 -7.30 -39.02
N ASP A 285 -22.22 -8.60 -38.67
CA ASP A 285 -23.42 -9.44 -38.62
C ASP A 285 -24.20 -9.42 -37.27
N MET A 286 -23.99 -8.42 -36.40
CA MET A 286 -24.65 -8.37 -35.08
C MET A 286 -25.67 -7.22 -34.86
N ASP A 287 -25.98 -6.41 -35.86
CA ASP A 287 -26.82 -5.20 -35.70
C ASP A 287 -28.16 -5.18 -36.48
N ASP A 288 -28.73 -6.34 -36.88
CA ASP A 288 -29.99 -6.34 -37.68
C ASP A 288 -31.06 -7.36 -37.23
N ASP A 289 -31.32 -7.46 -35.93
CA ASP A 289 -32.55 -8.12 -35.43
C ASP A 289 -33.06 -7.49 -34.11
N PHE A 290 -33.73 -6.34 -34.24
CA PHE A 290 -34.78 -5.92 -33.30
C PHE A 290 -35.92 -5.27 -34.11
N ASN A 291 -36.91 -6.09 -34.43
CA ASN A 291 -38.26 -5.66 -34.79
C ASN A 291 -39.12 -5.61 -33.51
#